data_AF-A0A7X7SPY7-F1
#
_entry.id   AF-A0A7X7SPY7-F1
#
_cell.length_a   1.000
_cell.length_b   1.000
_cell.length_c   1.000
_cell.angle_alpha   90.00
_cell.angle_beta   90.00
_cell.angle_gamma   90.00
#
_symmetry.space_group_name_H-M   'P 1'
#
loop_
_entity.id
_entity.type
_entity.pdbx_description
1 polymer ?
#
loop_
_entity_poly.entity_id
_entity_poly.type
_entity_poly.pdbx_seq_one_letter_code
_entity_poly.pdbx_strand_id
1 'polypeptide(L)'
;GFTLIELLVVVVIIGVVVSAVTLSINLLGRDRETEDESRRFWALLRQAREEAELQGIDIGVFVASSAYEFLRFDPRRNIWLPIENDVLYEPRELSEGLRFRVWLESREIVLQPQLPERTFAEKDEEQEQDEARDKLDDRPPQIIVMSSGEIVPFELQIERDGAEALWRVVSLPDNDLRVERRRENREWIAVAQTLVPIDEEDDT
;
A
#
# COMPACT_ATOMS: atom_id res chain seq x y z
N GLY A 1 7.19 40.64 44.05
CA GLY A 1 8.08 40.85 42.90
C GLY A 1 8.58 39.50 42.48
N PHE A 2 8.34 39.12 41.23
CA PHE A 2 8.83 37.86 40.67
C PHE A 2 10.35 37.91 40.55
N THR A 3 11.03 36.89 41.03
CA THR A 3 12.50 36.84 40.95
C THR A 3 12.93 36.43 39.53
N LEU A 4 14.15 36.83 39.12
CA LEU A 4 14.69 36.43 37.81
C LEU A 4 14.72 34.89 37.65
N ILE A 5 15.01 34.18 38.74
CA ILE A 5 15.06 32.71 38.74
C ILE A 5 13.67 32.08 38.53
N GLU A 6 12.62 32.71 39.03
CA GLU A 6 11.24 32.24 38.88
C GLU A 6 10.78 32.32 37.42
N LEU A 7 11.14 33.40 36.72
CA LEU A 7 10.91 33.53 35.28
C LEU A 7 11.73 32.51 34.46
N LEU A 8 12.99 32.25 34.85
CA LEU A 8 13.84 31.28 34.16
C LEU A 8 13.26 29.87 34.27
N VAL A 9 12.81 29.47 35.46
CA VAL A 9 12.18 28.15 35.69
C VAL A 9 10.91 28.00 34.87
N VAL A 10 10.07 29.04 34.79
CA VAL A 10 8.84 29.01 33.98
C VAL A 10 9.16 28.79 32.49
N VAL A 11 10.13 29.51 31.93
CA VAL A 11 10.51 29.35 30.51
C VAL A 11 11.07 27.95 30.24
N VAL A 12 11.86 27.40 31.16
CA VAL A 12 12.38 26.02 31.04
C VAL A 12 11.26 25.00 31.07
N ILE A 13 10.30 25.12 31.99
CA ILE A 13 9.16 24.21 32.08
C ILE A 13 8.32 24.29 30.79
N ILE A 14 8.03 25.49 30.29
CA ILE A 14 7.31 25.68 29.04
C ILE A 14 8.08 25.01 27.88
N GLY A 15 9.39 25.21 27.79
CA GLY A 15 10.22 24.57 26.78
C GLY A 15 10.17 23.03 26.82
N VAL A 16 10.26 22.44 28.01
CA VAL A 16 10.15 20.98 28.20
C VAL A 16 8.76 20.47 27.83
N VAL A 17 7.70 21.15 28.27
CA VAL A 17 6.31 20.76 27.96
C VAL A 17 6.05 20.86 26.45
N VAL A 18 6.46 21.95 25.79
CA VAL A 18 6.32 22.10 24.34
C VAL A 18 7.11 21.01 23.60
N SER A 19 8.34 20.70 24.03
CA SER A 19 9.13 19.62 23.45
C SER A 19 8.46 18.24 23.62
N ALA A 20 7.89 17.96 24.79
CA ALA A 20 7.21 16.69 25.06
C ALA A 20 5.91 16.55 24.25
N VAL A 21 5.14 17.63 24.13
CA VAL A 21 3.89 17.66 23.36
C VAL A 21 4.17 17.49 21.86
N THR A 22 5.17 18.20 21.32
CA THR A 22 5.54 18.09 19.90
C THR A 22 6.04 16.69 19.53
N LEU A 23 6.84 16.04 20.40
CA LEU A 23 7.27 14.66 20.18
C LEU A 23 6.11 13.66 20.22
N SER A 24 5.18 13.83 21.17
CA SER A 24 4.02 12.96 21.33
C SER A 24 3.08 13.02 20.13
N ILE A 25 2.79 14.23 19.61
CA ILE A 25 1.95 14.41 18.41
C ILE A 25 2.61 13.76 17.18
N ASN A 26 3.93 13.93 17.02
CA ASN A 26 4.65 13.29 15.93
C ASN A 26 4.62 11.76 16.02
N LEU A 27 4.76 11.15 17.19
CA LEU A 27 4.67 9.69 17.32
C LEU A 27 3.27 9.15 17.00
N LEU A 28 2.22 9.80 17.53
CA LEU A 28 0.84 9.39 17.30
C LEU A 28 0.35 9.66 15.88
N GLY A 29 0.79 10.74 15.23
CA GLY A 29 0.46 11.04 13.84
C GLY A 29 1.12 10.07 12.86
N ARG A 30 2.36 9.67 13.14
CA ARG A 30 3.14 8.78 12.27
C ARG A 30 2.54 7.37 12.12
N ASP A 31 1.99 6.79 13.18
CA ASP A 31 1.33 5.47 13.15
C ASP A 31 0.01 5.52 12.35
N ARG A 32 -0.73 6.64 12.46
CA ARG A 32 -2.01 6.82 11.76
C ARG A 32 -1.87 6.87 10.26
N GLU A 33 -0.87 7.57 9.72
CA GLU A 33 -0.68 7.64 8.27
C GLU A 33 -0.40 6.25 7.67
N THR A 34 0.43 5.43 8.32
CA THR A 34 0.71 4.06 7.87
C THR A 34 -0.50 3.13 8.04
N GLU A 35 -1.31 3.34 9.08
CA GLU A 35 -2.56 2.63 9.30
C GLU A 35 -3.59 2.96 8.21
N ASP A 36 -3.86 4.24 7.99
CA ASP A 36 -4.83 4.74 7.03
C ASP A 36 -4.50 4.25 5.62
N GLU A 37 -3.23 4.28 5.25
CA GLU A 37 -2.79 3.83 3.93
C GLU A 37 -2.85 2.31 3.78
N SER A 38 -2.51 1.55 4.83
CA SER A 38 -2.65 0.09 4.81
C SER A 38 -4.12 -0.33 4.67
N ARG A 39 -5.02 0.34 5.40
CA ARG A 39 -6.47 0.11 5.31
C ARG A 39 -7.03 0.49 3.95
N ARG A 40 -6.57 1.60 3.38
CA ARG A 40 -6.94 2.04 2.03
C ARG A 40 -6.51 1.01 0.99
N PHE A 41 -5.24 0.63 0.99
CA PHE A 41 -4.69 -0.34 0.05
C PHE A 41 -5.46 -1.68 0.12
N TRP A 42 -5.73 -2.17 1.32
CA TRP A 42 -6.54 -3.37 1.54
C TRP A 42 -7.98 -3.24 1.02
N ALA A 43 -8.64 -2.10 1.27
CA ALA A 43 -9.99 -1.87 0.79
C ALA A 43 -10.05 -1.82 -0.74
N LEU A 44 -9.07 -1.18 -1.38
CA LEU A 44 -8.96 -1.11 -2.84
C LEU A 44 -8.68 -2.48 -3.46
N LEU A 45 -7.79 -3.29 -2.86
CA LEU A 45 -7.55 -4.65 -3.32
C LEU A 45 -8.78 -5.55 -3.17
N ARG A 46 -9.50 -5.42 -2.05
CA ARG A 46 -10.77 -6.12 -1.86
C ARG A 46 -11.77 -5.74 -2.94
N GLN A 47 -11.90 -4.46 -3.26
CA GLN A 47 -12.78 -3.97 -4.31
C GLN A 47 -12.33 -4.44 -5.70
N ALA A 48 -11.03 -4.40 -6.00
CA ALA A 48 -10.46 -4.95 -7.23
C ALA A 48 -10.74 -6.45 -7.38
N ARG A 49 -10.74 -7.21 -6.29
CA ARG A 49 -11.12 -8.63 -6.30
C ARG A 49 -12.57 -8.84 -6.70
N GLU A 50 -13.49 -8.09 -6.11
CA GLU A 50 -14.90 -8.14 -6.46
C GLU A 50 -15.11 -7.75 -7.94
N GLU A 51 -14.43 -6.71 -8.41
CA GLU A 51 -14.53 -6.25 -9.81
C GLU A 51 -13.94 -7.25 -10.81
N ALA A 52 -12.78 -7.84 -10.51
CA ALA A 52 -12.11 -8.83 -11.35
C ALA A 52 -13.01 -10.06 -11.58
N GLU A 53 -13.68 -10.53 -10.51
CA GLU A 53 -14.64 -11.63 -10.58
C GLU A 53 -15.89 -11.27 -11.39
N LEU A 54 -16.46 -10.09 -11.14
CA LEU A 54 -17.68 -9.62 -11.82
C LEU A 54 -17.48 -9.37 -13.32
N GLN A 55 -16.34 -8.77 -13.70
CA GLN A 55 -16.05 -8.45 -15.10
C GLN A 55 -15.34 -9.59 -15.84
N GLY A 56 -14.84 -10.59 -15.12
CA GLY A 56 -14.02 -11.67 -15.70
C GLY A 56 -12.73 -11.14 -16.32
N ILE A 57 -12.10 -10.14 -15.68
CA ILE A 57 -10.82 -9.56 -16.11
C ILE A 57 -9.78 -9.69 -15.00
N ASP A 58 -8.51 -9.76 -15.38
CA ASP A 58 -7.42 -9.68 -14.42
C ASP A 58 -7.09 -8.21 -14.13
N ILE A 59 -6.99 -7.88 -12.85
CA ILE A 59 -6.57 -6.56 -12.36
C ILE A 59 -5.19 -6.72 -11.73
N GLY A 60 -4.29 -5.78 -12.00
CA GLY A 60 -2.95 -5.76 -11.48
C GLY A 60 -2.69 -4.50 -10.68
N VAL A 61 -1.82 -4.60 -9.69
CA VAL A 61 -1.30 -3.46 -8.94
C VAL A 61 0.21 -3.36 -9.18
N PHE A 62 0.62 -2.24 -9.77
CA PHE A 62 2.02 -1.90 -9.86
C PHE A 62 2.38 -1.05 -8.64
N VAL A 63 3.38 -1.49 -7.88
CA VAL A 63 3.87 -0.85 -6.66
C VAL A 63 5.27 -0.32 -6.92
N ALA A 64 5.41 0.99 -6.87
CA ALA A 64 6.69 1.68 -6.75
C ALA A 64 7.03 1.91 -5.28
N SER A 65 8.23 2.41 -4.98
CA SER A 65 8.68 2.64 -3.60
C SER A 65 7.82 3.68 -2.87
N SER A 66 7.29 4.68 -3.59
CA SER A 66 6.53 5.80 -3.01
C SER A 66 5.12 5.93 -3.56
N ALA A 67 4.64 4.98 -4.37
CA ALA A 67 3.37 5.10 -5.06
C ALA A 67 2.87 3.74 -5.57
N TYR A 68 1.60 3.65 -5.93
CA TYR A 68 1.06 2.50 -6.65
C TYR A 68 -0.03 2.92 -7.64
N GLU A 69 -0.28 2.07 -8.63
CA GLU A 69 -1.34 2.24 -9.63
C GLU A 69 -2.05 0.91 -9.90
N PHE A 70 -3.33 1.01 -10.29
CA PHE A 70 -4.13 -0.14 -10.72
C PHE A 70 -4.19 -0.21 -12.24
N LEU A 71 -4.09 -1.44 -12.74
CA LEU A 71 -4.07 -1.78 -14.16
C LEU A 71 -5.09 -2.88 -14.42
N ARG A 72 -5.62 -2.92 -15.64
CA ARG A 72 -6.41 -4.03 -16.16
C ARG A 72 -5.66 -4.72 -17.27
N PHE A 73 -5.80 -6.04 -17.35
CA PHE A 73 -5.22 -6.79 -18.45
C PHE A 73 -6.12 -6.74 -19.69
N ASP A 74 -5.53 -6.46 -20.86
CA ASP A 74 -6.20 -6.62 -22.15
C ASP A 74 -5.73 -7.93 -22.82
N PRO A 75 -6.55 -9.00 -22.81
CA PRO A 75 -6.15 -10.30 -23.34
C PRO A 75 -6.05 -10.31 -24.88
N ARG A 76 -6.65 -9.34 -25.59
CA ARG A 76 -6.55 -9.27 -27.06
C ARG A 76 -5.22 -8.70 -27.50
N ARG A 77 -4.73 -7.72 -26.74
CA ARG A 77 -3.45 -7.05 -26.99
C ARG A 77 -2.28 -7.64 -26.22
N ASN A 78 -2.58 -8.46 -25.21
CA ASN A 78 -1.64 -9.06 -24.26
C ASN A 78 -0.80 -7.99 -23.54
N ILE A 79 -1.47 -6.95 -23.02
CA ILE A 79 -0.81 -5.81 -22.36
C ILE A 79 -1.60 -5.35 -21.13
N TRP A 80 -0.89 -4.75 -20.17
CA TRP A 80 -1.48 -4.11 -18.98
C TRP A 80 -1.79 -2.65 -19.22
N LEU A 81 -3.06 -2.26 -19.13
CA LEU A 81 -3.54 -0.89 -19.35
C LEU A 81 -3.98 -0.25 -18.03
N PRO A 82 -3.74 1.04 -17.78
CA PRO A 82 -4.35 1.79 -16.70
C PRO A 82 -5.87 1.69 -16.72
N ILE A 83 -6.42 1.76 -15.52
CA ILE A 83 -7.86 1.93 -15.34
C ILE A 83 -8.13 3.44 -15.36
N GLU A 84 -8.50 3.95 -16.53
CA GLU A 84 -8.80 5.37 -16.73
C GLU A 84 -10.25 5.71 -16.34
N ASN A 85 -10.49 6.98 -15.99
CA ASN A 85 -11.81 7.52 -15.65
C ASN A 85 -12.51 6.87 -14.44
N ASP A 86 -11.74 6.24 -13.55
CA ASP A 86 -12.23 5.72 -12.28
C ASP A 86 -11.43 6.31 -11.12
N VAL A 87 -12.06 7.22 -10.37
CA VAL A 87 -11.49 7.92 -9.21
C VAL A 87 -11.02 6.93 -8.12
N LEU A 88 -11.62 5.74 -8.07
CA LEU A 88 -11.23 4.70 -7.13
C LEU A 88 -9.80 4.21 -7.39
N TYR A 89 -9.48 4.00 -8.67
CA TYR A 89 -8.27 3.36 -9.16
C TYR A 89 -7.20 4.34 -9.68
N GLU A 90 -7.40 5.64 -9.45
CA GLU A 90 -6.37 6.64 -9.70
C GLU A 90 -5.04 6.27 -9.02
N PRO A 91 -3.90 6.55 -9.68
CA PRO A 91 -2.59 6.39 -9.07
C PRO A 91 -2.49 7.14 -7.74
N ARG A 92 -1.84 6.53 -6.75
CA ARG A 92 -1.69 7.13 -5.42
C ARG A 92 -0.23 7.20 -5.02
N GLU A 93 0.14 8.34 -4.48
CA GLU A 93 1.45 8.58 -3.88
C GLU A 93 1.34 8.50 -2.36
N LEU A 94 2.37 7.95 -1.74
CA LEU A 94 2.56 7.96 -0.31
C LEU A 94 2.94 9.37 0.17
N SER A 95 2.53 9.70 1.40
CA SER A 95 3.01 10.89 2.10
C SER A 95 4.54 10.87 2.25
N GLU A 96 5.16 12.05 2.36
CA GLU A 96 6.61 12.18 2.50
C GLU A 96 7.19 11.33 3.65
N GLY A 97 8.30 10.66 3.37
CA GLY A 97 9.02 9.80 4.30
C GLY A 97 8.39 8.43 4.53
N LEU A 98 7.31 8.08 3.83
CA LEU A 98 6.79 6.72 3.77
C LEU A 98 7.28 6.01 2.51
N ARG A 99 7.46 4.69 2.61
CA ARG A 99 7.79 3.83 1.48
C ARG A 99 7.20 2.44 1.60
N PHE A 100 6.93 1.83 0.46
CA PHE A 100 6.54 0.44 0.35
C PHE A 100 7.76 -0.49 0.35
N ARG A 101 7.56 -1.67 0.93
CA ARG A 101 8.38 -2.85 0.69
C ARG A 101 7.46 -4.03 0.41
N VAL A 102 7.83 -4.85 -0.56
CA VAL A 102 6.99 -5.96 -1.01
C VAL A 102 7.80 -7.25 -0.99
N TRP A 103 7.18 -8.31 -0.51
CA TRP A 103 7.66 -9.67 -0.57
C TRP A 103 6.71 -10.50 -1.42
N LEU A 104 7.27 -11.20 -2.40
CA LEU A 104 6.59 -12.23 -3.18
C LEU A 104 7.28 -13.55 -2.92
N GLU A 105 6.51 -14.60 -2.61
CA GLU A 105 7.06 -15.92 -2.26
C GLU A 105 8.16 -15.84 -1.17
N SER A 106 7.91 -15.01 -0.14
CA SER A 106 8.84 -14.73 0.96
C SER A 106 10.19 -14.09 0.57
N ARG A 107 10.32 -13.59 -0.66
CA ARG A 107 11.50 -12.84 -1.13
C ARG A 107 11.14 -11.39 -1.33
N GLU A 108 11.92 -10.51 -0.72
CA GLU A 108 11.78 -9.08 -0.94
C GLU A 108 12.13 -8.75 -2.39
N ILE A 109 11.26 -7.98 -3.05
CA ILE A 109 11.50 -7.50 -4.41
C ILE A 109 12.01 -6.05 -4.37
N VAL A 110 12.88 -5.71 -5.32
CA VAL A 110 13.36 -4.33 -5.48
C VAL A 110 12.32 -3.54 -6.26
N LEU A 111 11.72 -2.56 -5.61
CA LEU A 111 10.73 -1.68 -6.23
C LEU A 111 11.40 -0.56 -7.03
N GLN A 112 10.74 -0.13 -8.10
CA GLN A 112 11.14 1.08 -8.81
C GLN A 112 10.89 2.31 -7.92
N PRO A 113 11.69 3.38 -8.02
CA PRO A 113 11.49 4.55 -7.17
C PRO A 113 10.13 5.24 -7.35
N GLN A 114 9.70 5.43 -8.60
CA GLN A 114 8.44 6.07 -8.98
C GLN A 114 7.62 5.18 -9.92
N LEU A 115 6.36 5.58 -10.13
CA LEU A 115 5.52 4.96 -11.14
C LEU A 115 6.09 5.14 -12.55
N PRO A 116 5.92 4.15 -13.44
CA PRO A 116 6.30 4.30 -14.83
C PRO A 116 5.43 5.33 -15.54
N GLU A 117 6.04 6.16 -16.39
CA GLU A 117 5.27 6.90 -17.38
C GLU A 117 4.64 5.91 -18.37
N ARG A 118 3.31 5.92 -18.44
CA ARG A 118 2.48 5.13 -19.37
C ARG A 118 1.90 6.06 -20.42
N THR A 119 2.60 6.20 -21.54
CA THR A 119 2.10 6.95 -22.70
C THR A 119 1.35 5.99 -23.62
N PHE A 120 0.06 6.26 -23.85
CA PHE A 120 -0.70 5.59 -24.89
C PHE A 120 -0.61 6.42 -26.16
N ALA A 121 -0.09 5.83 -27.24
CA ALA A 121 -0.28 6.40 -28.56
C ALA A 121 -1.79 6.43 -28.85
N GLU A 122 -2.37 7.64 -28.93
CA GLU A 122 -3.67 7.80 -29.56
C GLU A 122 -3.57 7.29 -31.01
N LYS A 123 -4.69 6.76 -31.52
CA LYS A 123 -4.81 5.77 -32.60
C LYS A 123 -4.14 6.05 -33.96
N ASP A 124 -3.43 7.16 -34.16
CA ASP A 124 -3.13 7.68 -35.50
C ASP A 124 -1.70 7.44 -36.01
N GLU A 125 -0.79 6.86 -35.22
CA GLU A 125 0.58 6.54 -35.69
C GLU A 125 0.95 5.06 -35.46
N GLU A 126 0.86 4.25 -36.51
CA GLU A 126 1.16 2.80 -36.49
C GLU A 126 2.61 2.48 -36.08
N GLN A 127 3.55 3.41 -36.26
CA GLN A 127 4.96 3.23 -35.90
C GLN A 127 5.25 3.49 -34.41
N GLU A 128 4.51 4.38 -33.75
CA GLU A 128 4.68 4.65 -32.30
C GLU A 128 4.00 3.59 -31.42
N GLN A 129 3.03 2.86 -31.97
CA GLN A 129 2.27 1.84 -31.24
C GLN A 129 3.14 0.63 -30.84
N ASP A 130 4.09 0.19 -31.68
CA ASP A 130 4.92 -0.97 -31.35
C ASP A 130 5.96 -0.64 -30.25
N GLU A 131 6.59 0.53 -30.28
CA GLU A 131 7.52 0.96 -29.23
C GLU A 131 6.81 1.27 -27.89
N ALA A 132 5.60 1.84 -27.94
CA ALA A 132 4.81 2.12 -26.73
C ALA A 132 4.28 0.83 -26.08
N ARG A 133 3.94 -0.19 -26.87
CA ARG A 133 3.54 -1.52 -26.38
C ARG A 133 4.69 -2.22 -25.66
N ASP A 134 5.88 -2.19 -26.23
CA ASP A 134 7.07 -2.82 -25.65
C ASP A 134 7.40 -2.24 -24.26
N LYS A 135 7.35 -0.90 -24.12
CA LYS A 135 7.57 -0.20 -22.83
C LYS A 135 6.53 -0.49 -21.74
N LEU A 136 5.34 -0.93 -22.14
CA LEU A 136 4.24 -1.24 -21.24
C LEU A 136 4.31 -2.70 -20.77
N ASP A 137 4.79 -3.59 -21.63
CA ASP A 137 5.04 -5.00 -21.32
C ASP A 137 6.26 -5.16 -20.39
N ASP A 138 7.28 -4.31 -20.53
CA ASP A 138 8.49 -4.32 -19.71
C ASP A 138 8.26 -4.04 -18.21
N ARG A 139 7.09 -3.53 -17.82
CA ARG A 139 6.80 -3.08 -16.45
C ARG A 139 5.45 -3.61 -15.97
N PRO A 140 5.33 -4.96 -15.80
CA PRO A 140 4.09 -5.58 -15.36
C PRO A 140 3.83 -5.30 -13.87
N PRO A 141 2.57 -5.33 -13.44
CA PRO A 141 2.20 -5.24 -12.04
C PRO A 141 2.78 -6.42 -11.24
N GLN A 142 3.17 -6.17 -9.99
CA GLN A 142 3.76 -7.20 -9.12
C GLN A 142 2.69 -8.00 -8.38
N ILE A 143 1.56 -7.38 -8.06
CA ILE A 143 0.41 -8.01 -7.40
C ILE A 143 -0.67 -8.19 -8.45
N ILE A 144 -1.17 -9.41 -8.60
CA ILE A 144 -2.22 -9.75 -9.56
C ILE A 144 -3.44 -10.26 -8.81
N VAL A 145 -4.59 -9.68 -9.17
CA VAL A 145 -5.93 -10.09 -8.78
C VAL A 145 -6.55 -10.74 -10.02
N MET A 146 -6.70 -12.05 -9.96
CA MET A 146 -7.19 -12.85 -11.07
C MET A 146 -8.71 -12.67 -11.23
N SER A 147 -9.19 -12.89 -12.45
CA SER A 147 -10.62 -12.98 -12.79
C SER A 147 -11.41 -14.04 -12.01
N SER A 148 -10.74 -14.95 -11.30
CA SER A 148 -11.34 -15.88 -10.33
C SER A 148 -11.64 -15.26 -8.97
N GLY A 149 -11.16 -14.03 -8.71
CA GLY A 149 -11.12 -13.43 -7.37
C GLY A 149 -9.93 -13.92 -6.52
N GLU A 150 -9.00 -14.71 -7.07
CA GLU A 150 -7.76 -15.08 -6.39
C GLU A 150 -6.75 -13.93 -6.44
N ILE A 151 -6.12 -13.63 -5.30
CA ILE A 151 -5.00 -12.70 -5.24
C ILE A 151 -3.72 -13.50 -5.03
N VAL A 152 -2.69 -13.22 -5.84
CA VAL A 152 -1.38 -13.88 -5.67
C VAL A 152 -0.82 -13.60 -4.26
N PRO A 153 -0.26 -14.60 -3.55
CA PRO A 153 0.26 -14.36 -2.21
C PRO A 153 1.37 -13.31 -2.18
N PHE A 154 1.22 -12.33 -1.30
CA PHE A 154 2.19 -11.25 -1.12
C PHE A 154 2.19 -10.74 0.32
N GLU A 155 3.27 -10.07 0.68
CA GLU A 155 3.33 -9.21 1.86
C GLU A 155 3.78 -7.82 1.44
N LEU A 156 2.99 -6.80 1.77
CA LEU A 156 3.29 -5.40 1.54
C LEU A 156 3.39 -4.71 2.89
N GLN A 157 4.55 -4.13 3.18
CA GLN A 157 4.77 -3.33 4.38
C GLN A 157 4.86 -1.85 4.00
N ILE A 158 4.28 -1.00 4.85
CA ILE A 158 4.45 0.45 4.76
C ILE A 158 5.35 0.86 5.93
N GLU A 159 6.54 1.34 5.60
CA GLU A 159 7.50 1.80 6.60
C GLU A 159 7.80 3.28 6.43
N ARG A 160 8.16 3.90 7.56
CA ARG A 160 8.65 5.27 7.57
C ARG A 160 10.17 5.24 7.62
N ASP A 161 10.82 6.20 6.96
CA ASP A 161 12.27 6.32 6.97
C ASP A 161 12.83 6.30 8.41
N GLY A 162 13.73 5.33 8.65
CA GLY A 162 14.37 5.13 9.94
C GLY A 162 13.52 4.45 11.02
N ALA A 163 12.34 3.94 10.69
CA ALA A 163 11.47 3.19 11.59
C ALA A 163 11.13 1.80 11.01
N GLU A 164 10.87 0.83 11.89
CA GLU A 164 10.33 -0.46 11.47
C GLU A 164 8.87 -0.30 11.00
N ALA A 165 8.43 -1.14 10.05
CA ALA A 165 7.04 -1.22 9.65
C ALA A 165 6.15 -1.62 10.85
N LEU A 166 5.09 -0.84 11.07
CA LEU A 166 4.06 -1.12 12.08
C LEU A 166 2.81 -1.76 11.46
N TRP A 167 2.63 -1.62 10.16
CA TRP A 167 1.47 -2.10 9.42
C TRP A 167 1.89 -2.85 8.17
N ARG A 168 1.14 -3.90 7.85
CA ARG A 168 1.28 -4.63 6.60
C ARG A 168 -0.07 -5.05 6.04
N VAL A 169 -0.11 -5.24 4.73
CA VAL A 169 -1.19 -5.89 4.01
C VAL A 169 -0.65 -7.20 3.46
N VAL A 170 -1.35 -8.30 3.72
CA VAL A 170 -0.92 -9.63 3.27
C VAL A 170 -2.05 -10.33 2.53
N SER A 171 -1.70 -11.03 1.45
CA SER A 171 -2.55 -12.03 0.82
C SER A 171 -1.94 -13.40 1.09
N LEU A 172 -2.74 -14.29 1.68
CA LEU A 172 -2.33 -15.64 2.05
C LEU A 172 -2.72 -16.66 0.97
N PRO A 173 -2.10 -17.86 0.96
CA PRO A 173 -2.42 -18.91 -0.03
C PRO A 173 -3.87 -19.44 0.02
N ASP A 174 -4.59 -19.22 1.11
CA ASP A 174 -6.01 -19.52 1.25
C ASP A 174 -6.91 -18.40 0.71
N ASN A 175 -6.32 -17.44 0.00
CA ASN A 175 -6.95 -16.22 -0.53
C ASN A 175 -7.47 -15.26 0.56
N ASP A 176 -7.02 -15.41 1.82
CA ASP A 176 -7.34 -14.43 2.84
C ASP A 176 -6.47 -13.18 2.70
N LEU A 177 -7.14 -12.05 2.48
CA LEU A 177 -6.52 -10.74 2.42
C LEU A 177 -6.66 -10.05 3.78
N ARG A 178 -5.54 -9.71 4.42
CA ARG A 178 -5.52 -9.13 5.77
C ARG A 178 -4.80 -7.79 5.83
N VAL A 179 -5.24 -6.95 6.77
CA VAL A 179 -4.44 -5.84 7.33
C VAL A 179 -3.97 -6.27 8.70
N GLU A 180 -2.67 -6.22 8.93
CA GLU A 180 -2.08 -6.64 10.19
C GLU A 180 -1.26 -5.50 10.81
N ARG A 181 -1.32 -5.41 12.13
CA ARG A 181 -0.55 -4.46 12.94
C ARG A 181 0.52 -5.21 13.73
N ARG A 182 1.70 -4.62 13.81
CA ARG A 182 2.79 -5.12 14.63
C ARG A 182 2.61 -4.78 16.10
N ARG A 183 2.77 -5.78 16.96
CA ARG A 183 2.79 -5.67 18.42
C ARG A 183 4.20 -5.36 18.94
N GLU A 184 4.29 -4.98 20.22
CA GLU A 184 5.57 -4.72 20.90
C GLU A 184 6.52 -5.92 20.90
N ASN A 185 5.98 -7.14 20.91
CA ASN A 185 6.74 -8.40 20.81
C ASN A 185 7.15 -8.75 19.36
N ARG A 186 6.97 -7.83 18.40
CA ARG A 186 7.24 -7.97 16.96
C ARG A 186 6.36 -8.98 16.22
N GLU A 187 5.32 -9.53 16.86
CA GLU A 187 4.32 -10.35 16.18
C GLU A 187 3.32 -9.50 15.40
N TRP A 188 2.78 -10.07 14.33
CA TRP A 188 1.73 -9.47 13.52
C TRP A 188 0.37 -9.97 13.97
N ILE A 189 -0.59 -9.06 14.11
CA ILE A 189 -1.97 -9.39 14.47
C ILE A 189 -2.92 -8.79 13.46
N ALA A 190 -3.82 -9.62 12.93
CA ALA A 190 -4.89 -9.19 12.04
C ALA A 190 -5.82 -8.18 12.72
N VAL A 191 -6.01 -7.05 12.04
CA VAL A 191 -6.94 -5.98 12.43
C VAL A 191 -8.16 -5.96 11.51
N ALA A 192 -7.99 -6.43 10.28
CA ALA A 192 -9.06 -6.72 9.33
C ALA A 192 -8.64 -7.91 8.46
N GLN A 193 -9.61 -8.74 8.07
CA GLN A 193 -9.40 -9.89 7.19
C GLN A 193 -10.66 -10.17 6.39
N THR A 194 -10.52 -10.91 5.29
CA THR A 194 -11.63 -11.19 4.38
C THR A 194 -12.31 -12.52 4.67
N LEU A 195 -11.57 -13.51 5.17
CA LEU A 195 -12.14 -14.73 5.71
C LEU A 195 -12.47 -14.54 7.18
N VAL A 196 -13.60 -15.08 7.64
CA VAL A 196 -13.93 -15.12 9.06
C VAL A 196 -13.01 -16.15 9.72
N PRO A 197 -12.36 -15.85 10.87
CA PRO A 197 -11.61 -16.87 11.60
C PRO A 197 -12.54 -18.06 11.88
N ILE A 198 -12.08 -19.27 11.55
CA ILE A 198 -12.76 -20.47 12.02
C ILE A 198 -12.40 -20.56 13.50
N ASP A 199 -13.32 -20.21 14.38
CA ASP A 199 -13.18 -20.48 15.81
C ASP A 199 -13.11 -22.02 15.96
N GLU A 200 -11.93 -22.56 16.28
CA GLU A 200 -11.75 -23.97 16.67
C GLU A 200 -12.33 -24.20 18.09
N GLU A 201 -13.60 -23.90 18.31
CA GLU A 201 -14.32 -24.23 19.55
C GLU A 201 -15.75 -24.70 19.22
N ASP A 202 -15.89 -25.99 18.88
CA ASP A 202 -16.99 -26.86 19.36
C ASP A 202 -16.78 -28.30 18.85
N ASP A 203 -15.69 -28.94 19.29
CA ASP A 203 -15.61 -30.40 19.29
C ASP A 203 -15.13 -30.86 20.67
N THR A 204 -16.03 -30.74 21.65
CA THR A 204 -15.95 -31.42 22.95
C THR A 204 -17.27 -32.09 23.29
#